data_AF-A0A1W1DIA3-F1
#
_entry.id   AF-A0A1W1DIA3-F1
#
_cell.length_a   1.000
_cell.length_b   1.000
_cell.length_c   1.000
_cell.angle_alpha   90.00
_cell.angle_beta   90.00
_cell.angle_gamma   90.00
#
_symmetry.space_group_name_H-M   'P 1'
#
loop_
_entity.id
_entity.type
_entity.pdbx_description
1 polymer ?
#
loop_
_entity_poly.entity_id
_entity_poly.type
_entity_poly.pdbx_seq_one_letter_code
_entity_poly.pdbx_strand_id
1 'polypeptide(L)'
;MSLKQPNKAYRYALICTITSVLGGLAGYFLGEILLNFLLGYGLIKTEMIDVAKQWFDQYDIWFVGLAAFSPLPYKLATITAGTMNMALLPFVLISLLARGARYYLVAFLVRKFGDQADIWLQKHIDRLGYILVVIVILGIWYVN
;
A
#
# COMPACT_ATOMS: atom_id res chain seq x y z
N MET A 1 18.51 5.91 11.28
CA MET A 1 19.50 5.40 10.29
C MET A 1 19.71 6.35 9.11
N SER A 2 18.66 6.93 8.53
CA SER A 2 18.73 8.06 7.58
C SER A 2 19.25 9.35 8.25
N LEU A 3 18.84 9.62 9.49
CA LEU A 3 19.31 10.80 10.26
C LEU A 3 20.83 10.82 10.50
N LYS A 4 21.44 9.66 10.80
CA LYS A 4 22.89 9.56 10.98
C LYS A 4 23.67 9.68 9.66
N GLN A 5 23.06 9.36 8.51
CA GLN A 5 23.71 9.37 7.19
C GLN A 5 22.73 9.84 6.10
N PRO A 6 22.40 11.14 6.04
CA PRO A 6 21.37 11.68 5.14
C PRO A 6 21.69 11.44 3.66
N ASN A 7 22.97 11.35 3.30
CA ASN A 7 23.42 11.01 1.94
C ASN A 7 23.00 9.59 1.49
N LYS A 8 22.71 8.68 2.42
CA LYS A 8 22.24 7.32 2.10
C LYS A 8 20.71 7.17 2.16
N ALA A 9 19.97 8.24 2.45
CA ALA A 9 18.52 8.19 2.66
C ALA A 9 17.75 7.55 1.47
N TYR A 10 18.10 7.91 0.23
CA TYR A 10 17.47 7.30 -0.96
C TYR A 10 17.82 5.84 -1.17
N ARG A 11 19.03 5.43 -0.77
CA ARG A 11 19.42 4.01 -0.82
C ARG A 11 18.60 3.19 0.17
N TYR A 12 18.34 3.73 1.36
CA TYR A 12 17.42 3.09 2.31
C TYR A 12 15.98 3.08 1.80
N ALA A 13 15.50 4.16 1.18
CA ALA A 13 14.17 4.18 0.56
C ALA A 13 14.02 3.10 -0.52
N LEU A 14 15.03 2.91 -1.37
CA LEU A 14 15.04 1.84 -2.38
C LEU A 14 14.95 0.45 -1.74
N ILE A 15 15.81 0.17 -0.75
CA ILE A 15 15.83 -1.12 -0.04
C ILE A 15 14.48 -1.37 0.64
N CYS A 16 13.92 -0.37 1.32
CA CYS A 16 12.59 -0.48 1.94
C CYS A 16 11.50 -0.72 0.90
N THR A 17 11.56 -0.06 -0.26
CA THR A 17 10.59 -0.26 -1.34
C THR A 17 10.63 -1.70 -1.84
N ILE A 18 11.81 -2.19 -2.20
CA ILE A 18 11.98 -3.55 -2.73
C ILE A 18 11.57 -4.59 -1.69
N THR A 19 12.07 -4.49 -0.45
CA THR A 19 11.75 -5.47 0.60
C THR A 19 10.27 -5.41 1.02
N SER A 20 9.64 -4.23 1.01
CA SER A 20 8.21 -4.08 1.27
C SER A 20 7.35 -4.73 0.17
N VAL A 21 7.70 -4.55 -1.10
CA VAL A 21 6.99 -5.18 -2.22
C VAL A 21 7.21 -6.69 -2.24
N LEU A 22 8.42 -7.18 -1.92
CA LEU A 22 8.67 -8.61 -1.76
C LEU A 22 7.83 -9.22 -0.63
N GLY A 23 7.68 -8.52 0.50
CA GLY A 23 6.75 -8.92 1.55
C GLY A 23 5.29 -8.87 1.10
N GLY A 24 4.92 -7.90 0.25
CA GLY A 24 3.61 -7.82 -0.37
C GLY A 24 3.33 -8.99 -1.32
N LEU A 25 4.32 -9.44 -2.09
CA LEU A 25 4.22 -10.62 -2.93
C LEU A 25 3.96 -11.89 -2.11
N ALA A 26 4.63 -12.03 -0.96
CA ALA A 26 4.31 -13.13 -0.04
C ALA A 26 2.84 -13.06 0.42
N GLY A 27 2.34 -11.88 0.77
CA GLY A 27 0.92 -11.67 1.11
C GLY A 27 -0.03 -11.99 -0.04
N TYR A 28 0.32 -11.60 -1.26
CA TYR A 28 -0.44 -11.89 -2.47
C TYR A 28 -0.59 -13.41 -2.68
N PHE A 29 0.49 -14.18 -2.59
CA PHE A 29 0.40 -15.64 -2.74
C PHE A 29 -0.33 -16.32 -1.56
N LEU A 30 -0.32 -15.72 -0.37
CA LEU A 30 -1.10 -16.22 0.76
C LEU A 30 -2.62 -15.96 0.61
N GLY A 31 -3.04 -15.06 -0.29
CA GLY A 31 -4.43 -14.66 -0.43
C GLY A 31 -5.38 -15.80 -0.82
N GLU A 32 -4.94 -16.68 -1.71
CA GLU A 32 -5.72 -17.86 -2.13
C GLU A 32 -5.84 -18.89 -1.01
N ILE A 33 -4.73 -19.16 -0.31
CA ILE A 33 -4.68 -20.09 0.84
C ILE A 33 -5.64 -19.60 1.93
N LEU A 34 -5.60 -18.30 2.23
CA LEU A 34 -6.47 -17.70 3.23
C LEU A 34 -7.95 -17.77 2.80
N LEU A 35 -8.26 -17.51 1.53
CA LEU A 35 -9.63 -17.61 1.02
C LEU A 35 -10.20 -19.01 1.17
N ASN A 36 -9.44 -20.01 0.74
CA ASN A 36 -9.83 -21.42 0.83
C ASN A 36 -10.02 -21.86 2.29
N PHE A 37 -9.15 -21.40 3.19
CA PHE A 37 -9.30 -21.63 4.62
C PHE A 37 -10.58 -21.01 5.17
N LEU A 38 -10.86 -19.74 4.88
CA LEU A 38 -12.06 -19.04 5.36
C LEU A 38 -13.36 -19.66 4.83
N LEU A 39 -13.37 -20.10 3.57
CA LEU A 39 -14.49 -20.82 2.97
C LEU A 39 -14.69 -22.20 3.59
N GLY A 40 -13.61 -22.97 3.77
CA GLY A 40 -13.65 -24.32 4.33
C GLY A 40 -14.20 -24.38 5.76
N TYR A 41 -13.95 -23.34 6.55
CA TYR A 41 -14.49 -23.20 7.91
C TYR A 41 -15.85 -22.47 7.97
N GLY A 42 -16.42 -22.06 6.82
CA GLY A 42 -17.69 -21.34 6.78
C GLY A 42 -17.65 -19.94 7.42
N LEU A 43 -16.46 -19.34 7.54
CA LEU A 43 -16.26 -18.01 8.13
C LEU A 43 -16.66 -16.88 7.18
N ILE A 44 -16.69 -17.17 5.88
CA ILE A 44 -17.13 -16.28 4.81
C ILE A 44 -18.06 -17.06 3.87
N LYS A 45 -19.08 -16.39 3.34
CA LYS A 45 -19.98 -16.94 2.31
C LYS A 45 -19.47 -16.59 0.91
N THR A 46 -19.66 -17.50 -0.04
CA THR A 46 -19.33 -17.31 -1.46
C THR A 46 -19.98 -16.06 -2.06
N GLU A 47 -21.23 -15.79 -1.72
CA GLU A 47 -21.97 -14.60 -2.16
C GLU A 47 -21.25 -13.27 -1.81
N MET A 48 -20.61 -13.20 -0.64
CA MET A 48 -19.85 -12.02 -0.21
C MET A 48 -18.57 -11.84 -1.04
N ILE A 49 -17.97 -12.94 -1.49
CA ILE A 49 -16.78 -12.92 -2.33
C ILE A 49 -17.15 -12.44 -3.73
N ASP A 50 -18.28 -12.86 -4.29
CA ASP A 50 -18.70 -12.45 -5.63
C ASP A 50 -18.96 -10.95 -5.70
N VAL A 51 -19.61 -10.37 -4.68
CA VAL A 51 -19.78 -8.92 -4.55
C VAL A 51 -18.42 -8.23 -4.43
N ALA A 52 -17.52 -8.74 -3.59
CA ALA A 52 -16.19 -8.15 -3.41
C ALA A 52 -15.36 -8.19 -4.72
N LYS A 53 -15.46 -9.28 -5.49
CA LYS A 53 -14.80 -9.42 -6.80
C LYS A 53 -15.29 -8.39 -7.80
N GLN A 54 -16.60 -8.19 -7.92
CA GLN A 54 -17.15 -7.18 -8.85
C GLN A 54 -16.61 -5.78 -8.57
N TRP A 55 -16.51 -5.39 -7.29
CA TRP A 55 -15.89 -4.13 -6.91
C TRP A 55 -14.40 -4.11 -7.20
N PHE A 56 -13.70 -5.22 -6.92
CA PHE A 56 -12.27 -5.30 -7.14
C PHE A 56 -11.91 -5.23 -8.62
N ASP A 57 -12.66 -5.86 -9.51
CA ASP A 57 -12.42 -5.83 -10.97
C ASP A 57 -12.44 -4.41 -11.54
N GLN A 58 -13.17 -3.49 -10.90
CA GLN A 58 -13.24 -2.08 -11.32
C GLN A 58 -12.16 -1.20 -10.67
N TYR A 59 -11.74 -1.52 -9.44
CA TYR A 59 -10.93 -0.62 -8.60
C TYR A 59 -9.62 -1.23 -8.09
N ASP A 60 -9.21 -2.40 -8.56
CA ASP A 60 -8.04 -3.17 -8.09
C ASP A 60 -6.77 -2.33 -7.90
N ILE A 61 -6.33 -1.63 -8.95
CA ILE A 61 -5.12 -0.80 -8.96
C ILE A 61 -5.27 0.35 -7.95
N TRP A 62 -6.43 0.99 -7.92
CA TRP A 62 -6.70 2.12 -7.03
C TRP A 62 -6.71 1.69 -5.57
N PHE A 63 -7.34 0.55 -5.27
CA PHE A 63 -7.39 -0.02 -3.93
C PHE A 63 -5.99 -0.35 -3.41
N VAL A 64 -5.18 -1.07 -4.19
CA VAL A 64 -3.82 -1.42 -3.80
C VAL A 64 -2.93 -0.18 -3.71
N GLY A 65 -3.02 0.74 -4.68
CA GLY A 65 -2.22 1.97 -4.70
C GLY A 65 -2.51 2.88 -3.52
N LEU A 66 -3.79 3.11 -3.22
CA LEU A 66 -4.21 3.89 -2.06
C LEU A 66 -3.77 3.24 -0.76
N ALA A 67 -3.98 1.93 -0.61
CA ALA A 67 -3.55 1.22 0.59
C ALA A 67 -2.02 1.19 0.76
N ALA A 68 -1.27 1.16 -0.34
CA ALA A 68 0.19 1.17 -0.33
C ALA A 68 0.77 2.53 0.06
N PHE A 69 0.18 3.62 -0.40
CA PHE A 69 0.67 4.97 -0.13
C PHE A 69 0.16 5.52 1.21
N SER A 70 -1.12 5.34 1.51
CA SER A 70 -1.80 5.88 2.70
C SER A 70 -1.38 5.15 4.00
N PRO A 71 -1.83 5.60 5.19
CA PRO A 71 -1.56 4.94 6.46
C PRO A 71 -2.28 3.58 6.57
N LEU A 72 -3.09 3.22 5.58
CA LEU A 72 -3.81 1.96 5.58
C LEU A 72 -2.84 0.76 5.59
N PRO A 73 -3.28 -0.39 6.13
CA PRO A 73 -2.44 -1.57 6.20
C PRO A 73 -2.27 -2.19 4.81
N TYR A 74 -1.22 -1.79 4.10
CA TYR A 74 -0.86 -2.35 2.79
C TYR A 74 -0.89 -3.88 2.72
N LYS A 75 -0.46 -4.58 3.78
CA LYS A 75 -0.45 -6.04 3.82
C LYS A 75 -1.85 -6.65 3.69
N LEU A 76 -2.87 -5.97 4.23
CA LEU A 76 -4.25 -6.40 4.01
C LEU A 76 -4.61 -6.28 2.54
N ALA A 77 -4.27 -5.14 1.92
CA ALA A 77 -4.53 -4.94 0.49
C ALA A 77 -3.78 -5.94 -0.40
N THR A 78 -2.55 -6.34 -0.04
CA THR A 78 -1.80 -7.36 -0.79
C THR A 78 -2.45 -8.74 -0.70
N ILE A 79 -2.95 -9.10 0.49
CA ILE A 79 -3.67 -10.37 0.68
C ILE A 79 -4.97 -10.34 -0.13
N THR A 80 -5.73 -9.24 -0.03
CA THR A 80 -6.97 -9.07 -0.81
C THR A 80 -6.71 -9.13 -2.31
N ALA A 81 -5.65 -8.51 -2.81
CA ALA A 81 -5.28 -8.58 -4.23
C ALA A 81 -5.01 -10.02 -4.69
N GLY A 82 -4.37 -10.83 -3.84
CA GLY A 82 -4.19 -12.26 -4.07
C GLY A 82 -5.49 -13.06 -4.02
N THR A 83 -6.31 -12.82 -3.00
CA THR A 83 -7.64 -13.43 -2.84
C THR A 83 -8.54 -13.15 -4.05
N MET A 84 -8.45 -11.96 -4.64
CA MET A 84 -9.24 -11.53 -5.80
C MET A 84 -8.58 -11.88 -7.14
N ASN A 85 -7.43 -12.55 -7.16
CA ASN A 85 -6.69 -12.90 -8.38
C ASN A 85 -6.35 -11.69 -9.28
N MET A 86 -6.03 -10.55 -8.67
CA MET A 86 -5.52 -9.38 -9.41
C MET A 86 -4.29 -9.78 -10.23
N ALA A 87 -4.15 -9.30 -11.46
CA ALA A 87 -2.97 -9.62 -12.26
C ALA A 87 -1.66 -9.20 -11.56
N LEU A 88 -0.66 -10.07 -11.57
CA LEU A 88 0.59 -9.89 -10.81
C LEU A 88 1.37 -8.64 -11.25
N LEU A 89 1.41 -8.38 -12.57
CA LEU A 89 2.17 -7.26 -13.13
C LEU A 89 1.64 -5.90 -12.65
N PRO A 90 0.34 -5.55 -12.81
CA PRO A 90 -0.18 -4.29 -12.29
C PRO A 90 -0.05 -4.19 -10.77
N PHE A 91 -0.23 -5.30 -10.03
CA PHE A 91 -0.01 -5.33 -8.58
C PHE A 91 1.42 -4.91 -8.19
N VAL A 92 2.43 -5.48 -8.84
CA VAL A 92 3.84 -5.15 -8.58
C VAL A 92 4.15 -3.71 -8.95
N LEU A 93 3.69 -3.26 -10.12
CA LEU A 93 3.94 -1.89 -10.61
C LEU A 93 3.32 -0.84 -9.69
N ILE A 94 2.03 -0.99 -9.34
CA ILE A 94 1.37 -0.03 -8.46
C ILE A 94 1.97 -0.06 -7.04
N SER A 95 2.34 -1.25 -6.55
CA SER A 95 3.00 -1.39 -5.26
C SER A 95 4.36 -0.70 -5.23
N LEU A 96 5.19 -0.89 -6.26
CA LEU A 96 6.49 -0.22 -6.39
C LEU A 96 6.33 1.30 -6.44
N LEU A 97 5.39 1.79 -7.23
CA LEU A 97 5.12 3.23 -7.36
C LEU A 97 4.63 3.83 -6.05
N ALA A 98 3.59 3.26 -5.45
CA ALA A 98 2.97 3.80 -4.24
C ALA A 98 3.88 3.66 -3.01
N ARG A 99 4.52 2.49 -2.80
CA ARG A 99 5.49 2.29 -1.71
C ARG A 99 6.72 3.14 -1.91
N GLY A 100 7.25 3.18 -3.14
CA GLY A 100 8.37 4.02 -3.51
C GLY A 100 8.07 5.48 -3.20
N ALA A 101 6.96 6.01 -3.71
CA ALA A 101 6.56 7.39 -3.48
C ALA A 101 6.51 7.72 -1.97
N ARG A 102 5.90 6.86 -1.14
CA ARG A 102 5.87 7.07 0.32
C ARG A 102 7.26 7.10 0.94
N TYR A 103 8.09 6.08 0.70
CA TYR A 103 9.40 5.97 1.35
C TYR A 103 10.38 7.02 0.85
N TYR A 104 10.34 7.36 -0.44
CA TYR A 104 11.17 8.42 -1.01
C TYR A 104 10.73 9.81 -0.56
N LEU A 105 9.43 10.06 -0.36
CA LEU A 105 8.94 11.31 0.21
C LEU A 105 9.48 11.50 1.64
N VAL A 106 9.42 10.48 2.47
CA VAL A 106 10.01 10.51 3.82
C VAL A 106 11.52 10.73 3.75
N ALA A 107 12.22 9.98 2.91
CA ALA A 107 13.68 10.11 2.75
C ALA A 107 14.09 11.50 2.25
N PHE A 108 13.32 12.10 1.34
CA PHE A 108 13.55 13.45 0.83
C PHE A 108 13.41 14.49 1.95
N LEU A 109 12.30 14.45 2.71
CA LEU A 109 12.04 15.40 3.78
C LEU A 109 13.09 15.30 4.89
N VAL A 110 13.42 14.09 5.33
CA VAL A 110 14.46 13.86 6.35
C VAL A 110 15.83 14.30 5.85
N ARG A 111 16.17 14.06 4.59
CA ARG A 111 17.45 14.51 4.01
C ARG A 111 17.55 16.03 3.91
N LYS A 112 16.45 16.72 3.61
CA LYS A 112 16.43 18.18 3.41
C LYS A 112 16.36 18.97 4.71
N PHE A 113 15.60 18.47 5.70
CA PHE A 113 15.26 19.22 6.92
C PHE A 113 15.80 18.59 8.21
N GLY A 114 16.47 17.43 8.13
CA GLY A 114 17.15 16.80 9.26
C GLY A 114 16.22 16.33 10.38
N ASP A 115 16.71 16.38 11.62
CA ASP A 115 16.03 15.85 12.81
C ASP A 115 14.66 16.50 13.06
N GLN A 116 14.49 17.78 12.71
CA GLN A 116 13.21 18.49 12.89
C GLN A 116 12.10 17.89 12.02
N ALA A 117 12.43 17.48 10.78
CA ALA A 117 11.44 16.85 9.93
C ALA A 117 11.11 15.42 10.37
N ASP A 118 12.04 14.68 10.96
CA ASP A 118 11.75 13.34 11.46
C ASP A 118 10.75 13.38 12.62
N ILE A 119 10.96 14.28 13.59
CA ILE A 119 10.04 14.50 14.71
C ILE A 119 8.67 14.96 14.19
N TRP A 120 8.66 15.90 13.24
CA TRP A 120 7.41 16.42 12.68
C TRP A 120 6.66 15.35 11.87
N LEU A 121 7.37 14.54 11.07
CA LEU A 121 6.80 13.46 10.28
C LEU A 121 6.22 12.37 11.18
N GLN A 122 6.93 11.94 12.22
CA GLN A 122 6.39 10.96 13.17
C GLN A 122 5.05 11.41 13.76
N LYS A 123 4.84 12.73 13.92
CA LYS A 123 3.59 13.29 14.46
C LYS A 123 2.48 13.50 13.42
N HIS A 124 2.82 13.71 12.15
CA HIS A 124 1.86 14.16 11.13
C HIS A 124 1.76 13.27 9.88
N ILE A 125 2.64 12.29 9.69
CA ILE A 125 2.69 11.49 8.46
C ILE A 125 1.38 10.73 8.21
N ASP A 126 0.71 10.28 9.27
CA ASP A 126 -0.57 9.61 9.15
C ASP A 126 -1.66 10.58 8.70
N ARG A 127 -1.68 11.80 9.24
CA ARG A 127 -2.62 12.86 8.81
C ARG A 127 -2.42 13.24 7.35
N LEU A 128 -1.16 13.37 6.90
CA LEU A 128 -0.86 13.62 5.49
C LEU A 128 -1.34 12.48 4.59
N GLY A 129 -1.16 11.23 5.06
CA GLY A 129 -1.69 10.06 4.36
C GLY A 129 -3.21 10.09 4.24
N TYR A 130 -3.94 10.47 5.29
CA TYR A 130 -5.40 10.61 5.23
C TYR A 130 -5.85 11.78 4.35
N ILE A 131 -5.15 12.91 4.36
CA ILE A 131 -5.44 14.04 3.46
C ILE A 131 -5.35 13.57 2.00
N LEU A 132 -4.33 12.79 1.65
CA LEU A 132 -4.20 12.27 0.29
C LEU A 132 -5.34 11.31 -0.07
N VAL A 133 -5.78 10.45 0.87
CA VAL A 133 -6.96 9.59 0.65
C VAL A 133 -8.19 10.43 0.35
N VAL A 134 -8.44 11.49 1.13
CA VAL A 134 -9.57 12.41 0.91
C VAL A 134 -9.48 13.08 -0.47
N ILE A 135 -8.29 13.56 -0.86
CA ILE A 135 -8.08 14.19 -2.18
C ILE A 135 -8.40 13.21 -3.31
N VAL A 136 -7.96 11.95 -3.21
CA VAL A 136 -8.26 10.95 -4.26
C VAL A 136 -9.74 10.63 -4.32
N ILE A 137 -10.43 10.50 -3.18
CA ILE A 137 -11.88 10.29 -3.14
C ILE A 137 -12.61 11.46 -3.83
N LEU A 138 -12.24 12.70 -3.51
CA LEU A 138 -12.83 13.89 -4.12
C LEU A 138 -12.52 13.99 -5.62
N GLY A 139 -11.32 13.61 -6.04
CA GLY A 139 -10.94 13.56 -7.45
C GLY A 139 -11.76 12.55 -8.25
N ILE A 140 -11.97 11.35 -7.69
CA ILE A 140 -12.83 10.32 -8.30
C ILE A 140 -14.29 10.81 -8.37
N TRP A 141 -14.78 11.48 -7.33
CA TRP A 141 -16.14 12.05 -7.32
C TRP A 141 -16.33 13.19 -8.33
N TYR A 142 -15.29 13.98 -8.61
CA TYR A 142 -15.37 15.07 -9.59
C TYR A 142 -15.33 14.57 -11.04
N VAL A 143 -14.67 13.44 -11.30
CA VAL A 143 -14.50 12.87 -12.64
C VAL A 143 -15.68 11.98 -13.05
N ASN A 144 -16.41 11.40 -12.08
CA ASN A 144 -17.65 10.64 -12.30
C ASN A 144 -18.89 11.55 -12.25
#